data_AF-Q9RII6-F1
#
_entry.id   AF-Q9RII6-F1
#
_cell.length_a   1.000
_cell.length_b   1.000
_cell.length_c   1.000
_cell.angle_alpha   90.00
_cell.angle_beta   90.00
_cell.angle_gamma   90.00
#
_symmetry.space_group_name_H-M   'P 1'
#
loop_
_entity.id
_entity.type
_entity.pdbx_description
1 polymer ?
#
loop_
_entity_poly.entity_id
_entity_poly.type
_entity_poly.pdbx_seq_one_letter_code
_entity_poly.pdbx_strand_id
1 'polypeptide(L)'
;HPSYSEEALAILTNKKKNLRILELPFDAQAASEVEAEYTGVVGGLLVQNQDVVAENPSDWQVVTDRQPTEQEATALEFAWKAIKYVKSNGIIITND
;
A
#
# COMPACT_ATOMS: atom_id res chain seq x y z
N HIS A 1 16.88 -2.12 -7.86
CA HIS A 1 15.76 -2.13 -8.80
C HIS A 1 15.06 -3.48 -8.71
N PRO A 2 13.73 -3.52 -8.66
CA PRO A 2 12.98 -4.76 -8.64
C PRO A 2 13.04 -5.40 -10.03
N SER A 3 14.05 -6.22 -10.28
CA SER A 3 14.17 -7.07 -11.47
C SER A 3 14.18 -8.55 -11.06
N TYR A 4 13.89 -9.44 -12.00
CA TYR A 4 13.90 -10.88 -11.76
C TYR A 4 15.26 -11.48 -12.13
N SER A 5 15.75 -12.43 -11.33
CA SER A 5 16.89 -13.25 -11.74
C SER A 5 16.45 -14.25 -12.82
N GLU A 6 17.39 -14.61 -13.71
CA GLU A 6 17.13 -15.57 -14.80
C GLU A 6 16.65 -16.93 -14.27
N GLU A 7 17.19 -17.38 -13.14
CA GLU A 7 16.80 -18.61 -12.46
C GLU A 7 15.35 -18.57 -11.96
N ALA A 8 14.90 -17.43 -11.40
CA ALA A 8 13.53 -17.26 -10.91
C ALA A 8 12.52 -17.26 -12.07
N LEU A 9 12.84 -16.59 -13.18
CA LEU A 9 12.02 -16.58 -14.40
C LEU A 9 11.88 -17.98 -15.00
N ALA A 10 12.96 -18.76 -15.05
CA ALA A 10 12.93 -20.13 -15.55
C ALA A 10 11.99 -21.03 -14.74
N ILE A 11 11.98 -20.90 -13.41
CA ILE A 11 11.09 -21.69 -12.53
C ILE A 11 9.62 -21.26 -12.69
N LEU A 12 9.36 -19.95 -12.68
CA LEU A 12 8.01 -19.40 -12.74
C LEU A 12 7.33 -19.67 -14.09
N THR A 13 8.09 -19.61 -15.19
CA THR A 13 7.60 -19.88 -16.54
C THR A 13 7.34 -21.38 -16.78
N ASN A 14 8.16 -22.26 -16.21
CA ASN A 14 8.01 -23.71 -16.40
C ASN A 14 6.89 -24.33 -15.54
N LYS A 15 6.62 -23.78 -14.33
CA LYS A 15 5.65 -24.40 -13.40
C LYS A 15 4.19 -24.00 -13.63
N LYS A 16 3.89 -22.84 -14.23
CA LYS A 16 2.50 -22.35 -14.38
C LYS A 16 2.27 -21.62 -15.70
N LYS A 17 1.64 -22.30 -16.67
CA LYS A 17 1.31 -21.75 -18.01
C LYS A 17 0.45 -20.47 -18.02
N ASN A 18 -0.32 -20.22 -16.96
CA ASN A 18 -1.22 -19.05 -16.88
C ASN A 18 -0.68 -17.89 -16.04
N LEU A 19 0.59 -17.97 -15.59
CA LEU A 19 1.19 -16.92 -14.80
C LEU A 19 1.56 -15.73 -15.69
N ARG A 20 1.06 -14.54 -15.38
CA ARG A 20 1.46 -13.28 -16.04
C ARG A 20 2.55 -12.63 -15.19
N ILE A 21 3.77 -12.56 -15.72
CA ILE A 21 4.90 -11.88 -15.09
C ILE A 21 5.01 -10.49 -15.71
N LEU A 22 5.01 -9.47 -14.86
CA LEU A 22 5.15 -8.07 -15.27
C LEU A 22 6.39 -7.49 -14.60
N GLU A 23 7.22 -6.82 -15.39
CA GLU A 23 8.34 -5.99 -14.92
C GLU A 23 7.97 -4.54 -15.22
N LEU A 24 8.01 -3.71 -14.18
CA LEU A 24 7.64 -2.31 -14.26
C LEU A 24 8.84 -1.46 -13.82
N PRO A 25 9.19 -0.39 -14.55
CA PRO A 25 10.21 0.55 -14.09
C PRO A 25 9.64 1.38 -12.93
N PHE A 26 10.20 1.21 -11.74
CA PHE A 26 9.80 1.95 -10.54
C PHE A 26 10.52 3.31 -10.40
N ASP A 27 11.40 3.61 -11.34
CA ASP A 27 12.32 4.74 -11.32
C ASP A 27 11.58 6.11 -11.35
N ALA A 28 10.31 6.10 -11.76
CA ALA A 28 9.43 7.28 -11.84
C ALA A 28 8.33 7.30 -10.76
N GLN A 29 8.28 6.37 -9.80
CA GLN A 29 7.19 6.32 -8.82
C GLN A 29 7.17 7.55 -7.89
N ALA A 30 8.34 8.16 -7.63
CA ALA A 30 8.44 9.44 -6.90
C ALA A 30 7.98 10.65 -7.73
N ALA A 31 7.82 10.50 -9.05
CA ALA A 31 7.37 11.54 -9.97
C ALA A 31 5.89 11.41 -10.37
N SER A 32 5.17 10.38 -9.90
CA SER A 32 3.70 10.38 -9.96
C SER A 32 3.21 11.44 -8.98
N GLU A 33 3.01 12.65 -9.49
CA GLU A 33 2.19 13.66 -8.84
C GLU A 33 0.80 13.07 -8.55
N VAL A 34 0.13 13.60 -7.51
CA VAL A 34 -1.20 13.20 -7.08
C VAL A 34 -2.14 13.14 -8.29
N GLU A 35 -2.36 11.95 -8.83
CA GLU A 35 -3.23 11.81 -9.99
C GLU A 35 -4.68 11.97 -9.52
N ALA A 36 -5.46 12.72 -10.29
CA ALA A 36 -6.88 12.84 -10.04
C ALA A 36 -7.54 11.46 -10.21
N GLU A 37 -8.20 10.98 -9.17
CA GLU A 37 -8.99 9.76 -9.21
C GLU A 37 -10.37 10.06 -9.79
N TYR A 38 -10.71 9.36 -10.87
CA TYR A 38 -11.96 9.56 -11.60
C TYR A 38 -12.92 8.41 -11.30
N THR A 39 -14.02 8.71 -10.59
CA THR A 39 -15.09 7.74 -10.34
C THR A 39 -16.32 8.10 -11.15
N GLY A 40 -16.75 7.19 -12.03
CA GLY A 40 -17.98 7.35 -12.81
C GLY A 40 -19.23 7.22 -11.95
N VAL A 41 -20.15 8.18 -12.05
CA VAL A 41 -21.46 8.15 -11.37
C VAL A 41 -22.58 8.30 -12.41
N VAL A 42 -23.80 7.87 -12.08
CA VAL A 42 -24.93 7.97 -13.02
C VAL A 42 -25.21 9.44 -13.32
N GLY A 43 -24.96 9.85 -14.57
CA GLY A 43 -25.15 11.23 -15.04
C GLY A 43 -23.93 12.15 -14.92
N GLY A 44 -22.74 11.64 -14.56
CA GLY A 44 -21.55 12.49 -14.49
C GLY A 44 -20.26 11.78 -14.08
N LEU A 45 -19.27 12.58 -13.70
CA LEU A 45 -17.93 12.16 -13.29
C LEU A 45 -17.59 12.83 -11.96
N LEU A 46 -17.08 12.07 -11.01
CA LEU A 46 -16.56 12.56 -9.75
C LEU A 46 -15.03 12.55 -9.83
N VAL A 47 -14.41 13.70 -9.59
CA VAL A 47 -12.95 13.87 -9.57
C VAL A 47 -12.52 14.08 -8.13
N GLN A 48 -11.67 13.20 -7.62
CA GLN A 48 -11.12 13.28 -6.25
C GLN A 48 -9.60 13.31 -6.33
N ASN A 49 -8.95 13.96 -5.38
CA ASN A 49 -7.51 13.83 -5.25
C ASN A 49 -7.21 12.49 -4.56
N GLN A 50 -6.20 11.76 -5.03
CA GLN A 50 -5.72 10.57 -4.32
C GLN A 50 -5.35 10.91 -2.88
N ASP A 51 -5.73 10.04 -1.94
CA ASP A 51 -5.31 10.12 -0.55
C ASP A 51 -3.83 9.71 -0.42
N VAL A 52 -2.95 10.65 -0.72
CA VAL A 52 -1.49 10.51 -0.62
C VAL A 52 -0.94 10.96 0.73
N VAL A 53 -1.80 11.16 1.74
CA VAL A 53 -1.34 11.67 3.04
C VAL A 53 -0.39 10.66 3.67
N ALA A 54 0.88 11.01 3.72
CA ALA A 54 1.90 10.29 4.45
C ALA A 54 1.72 10.60 5.94
N GLU A 55 1.13 9.68 6.67
CA GLU A 55 0.91 9.85 8.10
C GLU A 55 2.19 9.54 8.87
N ASN A 56 2.59 10.49 9.72
CA ASN A 56 3.79 10.38 10.53
C ASN A 56 3.41 9.85 11.93
N PRO A 57 3.95 8.70 12.36
CA PRO A 57 3.74 8.18 13.71
C PRO A 57 4.12 9.15 14.82
N SER A 58 5.00 10.12 14.54
CA SER A 58 5.40 11.16 15.50
C SER A 58 4.26 12.10 15.88
N ASP A 59 3.23 12.21 15.05
CA ASP A 59 2.05 13.05 15.30
C ASP A 59 0.96 12.29 16.07
N TRP A 60 1.18 11.00 16.38
CA TRP A 60 0.19 10.18 17.05
C TRP A 60 0.07 10.51 18.53
N GLN A 61 -1.17 10.64 18.99
CA GLN A 61 -1.47 10.84 20.41
C GLN A 61 -1.88 9.51 21.05
N VAL A 62 -1.09 9.07 22.04
CA VAL A 62 -1.47 7.94 22.90
C VAL A 62 -2.46 8.42 23.94
N VAL A 63 -3.72 7.97 23.81
CA VAL A 63 -4.85 8.35 24.68
C VAL A 63 -5.05 7.41 25.88
N THR A 64 -4.13 6.46 26.08
CA THR A 64 -4.15 5.45 27.15
C THR A 64 -3.02 5.65 28.14
N ASP A 65 -3.17 5.14 29.37
CA ASP A 65 -2.13 5.23 30.41
C ASP A 65 -0.85 4.45 30.05
N ARG A 66 -1.01 3.33 29.33
CA ARG A 66 0.10 2.51 28.85
C ARG A 66 0.58 3.02 27.49
N GLN A 67 1.90 3.24 27.39
CA GLN A 67 2.58 3.50 26.14
C GLN A 67 2.85 2.18 25.38
N PRO A 68 2.70 2.15 24.05
CA PRO A 68 3.11 1.01 23.24
C PRO A 68 4.62 0.81 23.34
N THR A 69 5.05 -0.44 23.28
CA THR A 69 6.45 -0.80 23.06
C THR A 69 6.87 -0.46 21.62
N GLU A 70 8.18 -0.43 21.34
CA GLU A 70 8.70 -0.15 19.99
C GLU A 70 8.17 -1.15 18.93
N GLN A 71 8.03 -2.41 19.31
CA GLN A 71 7.46 -3.46 18.46
C GLN A 71 5.97 -3.18 18.17
N GLU A 72 5.19 -2.88 19.19
CA GLU A 72 3.77 -2.52 19.02
C GLU A 72 3.61 -1.24 18.19
N ALA A 73 4.47 -0.25 18.36
CA ALA A 73 4.44 0.99 17.57
C ALA A 73 4.70 0.72 16.09
N THR A 74 5.66 -0.16 15.77
CA THR A 74 5.96 -0.57 14.39
C THR A 74 4.80 -1.34 13.77
N ALA A 75 4.21 -2.28 14.51
CA ALA A 75 3.04 -3.04 14.08
C ALA A 75 1.82 -2.13 13.82
N LEU A 76 1.64 -1.08 14.64
CA LEU A 76 0.59 -0.07 14.45
C LEU A 76 0.86 0.78 13.21
N GLU A 77 2.10 1.22 12.98
CA GLU A 77 2.47 1.96 11.77
C GLU A 77 2.16 1.16 10.51
N PHE A 78 2.50 -0.13 10.50
CA PHE A 78 2.17 -1.02 9.39
C PHE A 78 0.65 -1.16 9.21
N ALA A 79 -0.09 -1.42 10.29
CA ALA A 79 -1.54 -1.54 10.25
C ALA A 79 -2.21 -0.28 9.67
N TRP A 80 -1.71 0.89 10.07
CA TRP A 80 -2.22 2.18 9.66
C TRP A 80 -1.94 2.50 8.19
N LYS A 81 -0.78 2.10 7.66
CA LYS A 81 -0.49 2.19 6.22
C LYS A 81 -1.35 1.21 5.42
N ALA A 82 -1.57 0.00 5.94
CA ALA A 82 -2.32 -1.04 5.24
C ALA A 82 -3.83 -0.76 5.19
N ILE A 83 -4.42 -0.16 6.24
CA ILE A 83 -5.88 0.03 6.33
C ILE A 83 -6.41 0.95 5.22
N LYS A 84 -5.60 1.87 4.70
CA LYS A 84 -5.95 2.75 3.56
C LYS A 84 -6.36 1.98 2.30
N TYR A 85 -5.84 0.78 2.13
CA TYR A 85 -6.13 -0.08 0.97
C TYR A 85 -7.30 -1.04 1.21
N VAL A 86 -7.90 -1.02 2.41
CA VAL A 86 -9.08 -1.82 2.75
C VAL A 86 -10.32 -0.95 2.61
N LYS A 87 -11.37 -1.48 1.97
CA LYS A 87 -12.65 -0.77 1.86
C LYS A 87 -13.27 -0.56 3.24
N SER A 88 -13.66 0.67 3.56
CA SER A 88 -14.33 1.01 4.81
C SER A 88 -15.66 0.25 4.96
N ASN A 89 -16.03 -0.28 6.14
CA ASN A 89 -15.33 -0.28 7.44
C ASN A 89 -14.41 -1.51 7.57
N GLY A 90 -13.12 -1.29 7.81
CA GLY A 90 -12.14 -2.35 7.99
C GLY A 90 -11.49 -2.32 9.38
N ILE A 91 -11.15 -3.50 9.90
CA ILE A 91 -10.29 -3.66 11.08
C ILE A 91 -9.10 -4.49 10.64
N ILE A 92 -7.89 -3.98 10.86
CA ILE A 92 -6.64 -4.72 10.65
C ILE A 92 -6.08 -5.13 12.01
N ILE A 93 -5.69 -6.39 12.11
CA ILE A 93 -4.98 -6.96 13.25
C ILE A 93 -3.59 -7.30 12.77
N THR A 94 -2.58 -6.74 13.43
CA THR A 94 -1.17 -7.01 13.15
C THR A 94 -0.51 -7.60 14.38
N ASN A 95 0.41 -8.50 14.12
CA ASN A 95 1.37 -9.01 15.08
C ASN A 95 2.75 -8.80 14.45
N ASP A 96 3.60 -8.07 15.15
CA ASP A 96 4.98 -7.72 14.76
C ASP A 96 5.11 -6.89 13.46
#